data_AF-A0A4Q3S1V7-F1
#
_entry.id   AF-A0A4Q3S1V7-F1
#
_cell.length_a   1.000
_cell.length_b   1.000
_cell.length_c   1.000
_cell.angle_alpha   90.00
_cell.angle_beta   90.00
_cell.angle_gamma   90.00
#
_symmetry.space_group_name_H-M   'P 1'
#
loop_
_entity.id
_entity.type
_entity.pdbx_description
1 polymer ?
#
loop_
_entity_poly.entity_id
_entity_poly.type
_entity_poly.pdbx_seq_one_letter_code
_entity_poly.pdbx_strand_id
1 'polypeptide(L)'
;MKNNNSRRSFLGKAALAAAITPFASLQAFGSGYETAIDKTPKSSPPSDLKITDVKCGYIRGSVFVKIYTNQDIWGCGEGVDAVPGTYHLVKNFGMRIKGKSPLNVHRLF
;
A
#
# COMPACT_ATOMS: atom_id res chain seq x y z
N MET A 1 41.49 -44.69 -5.29
CA MET A 1 40.47 -43.78 -4.73
C MET A 1 39.92 -44.39 -3.46
N LYS A 2 40.16 -43.80 -2.27
CA LYS A 2 39.63 -44.35 -1.00
C LYS A 2 38.13 -44.05 -0.92
N ASN A 3 37.29 -45.09 -0.94
CA ASN A 3 35.86 -44.94 -0.73
C ASN A 3 35.60 -44.50 0.72
N ASN A 4 35.29 -43.21 0.92
CA ASN A 4 34.99 -42.61 2.21
C ASN A 4 33.54 -42.91 2.69
N ASN A 5 33.00 -44.07 2.35
CA ASN A 5 31.67 -44.51 2.77
C ASN A 5 31.77 -45.43 4.00
N SER A 6 32.19 -44.85 5.13
CA SER A 6 32.25 -45.55 6.42
C SER A 6 30.96 -45.33 7.23
N ARG A 7 30.54 -46.32 8.03
CA ARG A 7 29.42 -46.15 8.98
C ARG A 7 29.64 -44.96 9.93
N ARG A 8 30.90 -44.67 10.28
CA ARG A 8 31.27 -43.51 11.09
C ARG A 8 31.02 -42.19 10.38
N SER A 9 31.32 -42.11 9.09
CA SER A 9 31.02 -40.90 8.30
C SER A 9 29.52 -40.72 8.08
N PHE A 10 28.75 -41.81 8.00
CA PHE A 10 27.29 -41.74 7.96
C PHE A 10 26.71 -41.18 9.27
N LEU A 11 27.11 -41.74 10.42
CA LEU A 11 26.65 -41.27 11.73
C LEU A 11 27.06 -39.81 11.99
N GLY A 12 28.27 -39.41 11.63
CA GLY A 12 28.72 -38.02 11.76
C GLY A 12 27.91 -37.04 10.90
N LYS A 13 27.61 -37.41 9.65
CA LYS A 13 26.76 -36.60 8.75
C LYS A 13 25.31 -36.55 9.24
N ALA A 14 24.77 -37.65 9.74
CA ALA A 14 23.41 -37.72 10.29
C ALA A 14 23.26 -36.86 11.55
N ALA A 15 24.24 -36.89 12.46
CA ALA A 15 24.26 -36.05 13.66
C ALA A 15 24.31 -34.56 13.32
N LEU A 16 25.14 -34.17 12.34
CA LEU A 16 25.19 -32.78 11.84
C LEU A 16 23.86 -32.36 11.21
N ALA A 17 23.27 -33.20 10.35
CA ALA A 17 21.96 -32.91 9.76
C ALA A 17 20.88 -32.74 10.83
N ALA A 18 20.83 -33.63 11.82
CA ALA A 18 19.88 -33.58 12.94
C ALA A 18 20.02 -32.32 13.80
N ALA A 19 21.25 -31.83 14.00
CA ALA A 19 21.51 -30.59 14.74
C ALA A 19 21.04 -29.33 13.98
N ILE A 20 20.96 -29.38 12.65
CA ILE A 20 20.57 -28.24 11.80
C ILE A 20 19.06 -28.26 11.48
N THR A 21 18.39 -29.42 11.59
CA THR A 21 16.93 -29.55 11.34
C THR A 21 16.06 -28.51 12.07
N PRO A 22 16.31 -28.15 13.36
CA PRO A 22 15.53 -27.11 14.04
C PRO A 22 15.66 -25.73 13.40
N PHE A 23 16.75 -25.47 12.67
CA PHE A 23 17.01 -24.23 11.96
C PHE A 23 16.55 -24.26 10.49
N ALA A 24 16.14 -25.41 9.96
CA ALA A 24 15.64 -25.53 8.59
C ALA A 24 14.36 -24.69 8.36
N SER A 25 13.55 -24.48 9.40
CA SER A 25 12.36 -23.62 9.36
C SER A 25 12.68 -22.13 9.25
N LEU A 26 13.87 -21.67 9.67
CA LEU A 26 14.30 -20.27 9.53
C LEU A 26 14.56 -19.88 8.08
N GLN A 27 14.95 -20.84 7.23
CA GLN A 27 15.13 -20.58 5.79
C GLN A 27 13.80 -20.31 5.08
N ALA A 28 12.69 -20.86 5.59
CA ALA A 28 11.35 -20.63 5.06
C ALA A 28 10.64 -19.45 5.75
N PHE A 29 11.17 -18.95 6.87
CA PHE A 29 10.58 -17.82 7.59
C PHE A 29 10.61 -16.56 6.72
N GLY A 30 9.45 -15.94 6.50
CA GLY A 30 9.32 -14.75 5.63
C GLY A 30 8.98 -15.04 4.16
N SER A 31 9.38 -16.19 3.61
CA SER A 31 9.14 -16.55 2.19
C SER A 31 7.64 -16.55 1.81
N GLY A 32 6.77 -16.97 2.72
CA GLY A 32 5.32 -16.90 2.55
C GLY A 32 4.79 -15.47 2.45
N TYR A 33 5.40 -14.52 3.16
CA TYR A 33 5.03 -13.10 3.09
C TYR A 33 5.53 -12.45 1.81
N GLU A 34 6.79 -12.70 1.43
CA GLU A 34 7.35 -12.21 0.17
C GLU A 34 6.53 -12.67 -1.04
N THR A 35 6.20 -13.98 -1.09
CA THR A 35 5.39 -14.54 -2.17
C THR A 35 3.96 -14.00 -2.19
N ALA A 36 3.36 -13.71 -1.02
CA ALA A 36 2.04 -13.09 -0.95
C ALA A 36 2.04 -11.65 -1.46
N ILE A 37 3.08 -10.88 -1.14
CA ILE A 37 3.27 -9.50 -1.65
C ILE A 37 3.44 -9.53 -3.17
N ASP A 38 4.23 -10.45 -3.70
CA ASP A 38 4.47 -10.55 -5.15
C ASP A 38 3.24 -10.98 -5.95
N LYS A 39 2.38 -11.83 -5.37
CA LYS A 39 1.10 -12.24 -5.98
C LYS A 39 0.02 -11.17 -5.88
N THR A 40 0.18 -10.17 -5.03
CA THR A 40 -0.85 -9.14 -4.83
C THR A 40 -0.95 -8.24 -6.07
N PRO A 41 -2.16 -7.99 -6.61
CA PRO A 41 -2.34 -7.12 -7.77
C PRO A 41 -1.82 -5.70 -7.48
N LYS A 42 -0.80 -5.26 -8.22
CA LYS A 42 -0.17 -3.92 -8.08
C LYS A 42 -0.82 -2.84 -8.95
N SER A 43 -2.01 -3.09 -9.50
CA SER A 43 -2.67 -2.15 -10.42
C SER A 43 -3.17 -0.87 -9.75
N SER A 44 -3.35 -0.87 -8.42
CA SER A 44 -3.83 0.27 -7.65
C SER A 44 -3.38 0.18 -6.17
N PRO A 45 -2.06 0.27 -5.90
CA PRO A 45 -1.54 0.14 -4.55
C PRO A 45 -2.01 1.34 -3.70
N PRO A 46 -2.69 1.10 -2.55
CA PRO A 46 -3.18 2.18 -1.69
C PRO A 46 -2.08 3.12 -1.18
N SER A 47 -0.84 2.62 -1.06
CA SER A 47 0.32 3.38 -0.61
C SER A 47 0.80 4.45 -1.60
N ASP A 48 0.52 4.30 -2.90
CA ASP A 48 0.90 5.28 -3.92
C ASP A 48 -0.28 6.17 -4.37
N LEU A 49 -1.47 5.96 -3.80
CA LEU A 49 -2.64 6.76 -4.13
C LEU A 49 -2.47 8.21 -3.66
N LYS A 50 -2.54 9.15 -4.59
CA LYS A 50 -2.31 10.59 -4.36
C LYS A 50 -3.35 11.44 -5.07
N ILE A 51 -3.76 12.53 -4.42
CA ILE A 51 -4.66 13.52 -5.00
C ILE A 51 -3.90 14.31 -6.08
N THR A 52 -4.44 14.37 -7.29
CA THR A 52 -3.83 15.07 -8.44
C THR A 52 -4.49 16.41 -8.75
N ASP A 53 -5.80 16.49 -8.53
CA ASP A 53 -6.57 17.71 -8.79
C ASP A 53 -7.85 17.77 -7.96
N VAL A 54 -8.35 18.99 -7.75
CA VAL A 54 -9.63 19.26 -7.09
C VAL A 54 -10.41 20.28 -7.91
N LYS A 55 -11.59 19.88 -8.36
CA LYS A 55 -12.51 20.73 -9.13
C LYS A 55 -13.79 20.93 -8.35
N CYS A 56 -14.46 22.06 -8.59
CA CYS A 56 -15.78 22.30 -8.05
C CYS A 56 -16.65 23.09 -9.01
N GLY A 57 -17.96 22.99 -8.81
CA GLY A 57 -18.96 23.74 -9.54
C GLY A 57 -20.23 23.91 -8.70
N TYR A 58 -20.99 24.94 -9.02
CA TYR A 58 -22.26 25.23 -8.35
C TYR A 58 -23.43 24.69 -9.16
N ILE A 59 -24.35 23.98 -8.51
CA ILE A 59 -25.59 23.51 -9.10
C ILE A 59 -26.70 23.75 -8.09
N ARG A 60 -27.72 24.53 -8.46
CA ARG A 60 -28.96 24.75 -7.68
C ARG A 60 -28.73 25.06 -6.18
N GLY A 61 -27.81 25.98 -5.88
CA GLY A 61 -27.55 26.40 -4.51
C GLY A 61 -26.58 25.51 -3.72
N SER A 62 -26.12 24.40 -4.28
CA SER A 62 -25.09 23.53 -3.72
C SER A 62 -23.74 23.71 -4.44
N VAL A 63 -22.65 23.40 -3.74
CA VAL A 63 -21.32 23.22 -4.34
C VAL A 63 -20.98 21.74 -4.44
N PHE A 64 -20.65 21.30 -5.64
CA PHE A 64 -20.16 19.94 -5.89
C PHE A 64 -18.64 20.00 -6.03
N VAL A 65 -17.94 19.13 -5.31
CA VAL A 65 -16.49 18.99 -5.35
C VAL A 65 -16.14 17.62 -5.90
N LYS A 66 -15.21 17.57 -6.84
CA LYS A 66 -14.66 16.35 -7.41
C LYS A 66 -13.15 16.32 -7.23
N ILE A 67 -12.66 15.28 -6.56
CA ILE A 67 -11.24 15.03 -6.28
C ILE A 67 -10.75 13.94 -7.22
N TYR A 68 -9.66 14.21 -7.93
CA TYR A 68 -9.00 13.27 -8.84
C TYR A 68 -7.74 12.70 -8.21
N THR A 69 -7.37 11.48 -8.62
CA THR A 69 -6.15 10.81 -8.17
C THR A 69 -5.26 10.37 -9.33
N ASN A 70 -4.08 9.83 -9.03
CA ASN A 70 -3.11 9.29 -10.00
C ASN A 70 -3.43 7.87 -10.48
N GLN A 71 -4.51 7.25 -9.98
CA GLN A 71 -4.90 5.86 -10.31
C GLN A 71 -6.31 5.80 -10.92
N ASP A 72 -6.74 6.87 -11.60
CA ASP A 72 -8.07 7.00 -12.22
C ASP A 72 -9.29 6.81 -11.29
N ILE A 73 -9.05 6.86 -9.97
CA ILE A 73 -10.09 6.91 -8.94
C ILE A 73 -10.45 8.38 -8.69
N TRP A 74 -11.73 8.66 -8.47
CA TRP A 74 -12.20 9.98 -8.09
C TRP A 74 -13.27 9.88 -6.99
N GLY A 75 -13.36 10.94 -6.18
CA GLY A 75 -14.40 11.09 -5.15
C GLY A 75 -15.22 12.34 -5.42
N CYS A 76 -16.53 12.26 -5.16
CA CYS A 76 -17.43 13.41 -5.19
C CYS A 76 -17.95 13.73 -3.79
N GLY A 77 -18.12 15.02 -3.50
CA GLY A 77 -18.77 15.51 -2.29
C GLY A 77 -19.64 16.73 -2.59
N GLU A 78 -20.64 16.95 -1.76
CA GLU A 78 -21.56 18.09 -1.87
C GLU A 78 -21.49 18.92 -0.60
N GLY A 79 -21.41 20.24 -0.76
CA GLY A 79 -21.68 21.22 0.30
C GLY A 79 -23.03 21.88 0.03
N VAL A 80 -23.94 21.81 1.00
CA VAL A 80 -25.31 22.32 0.89
C VAL A 80 -25.55 23.57 1.75
N ASP A 81 -24.66 23.85 2.71
CA ASP A 81 -24.76 24.98 3.64
C ASP A 81 -23.63 25.99 3.42
N ALA A 82 -23.89 27.26 3.71
CA ALA A 82 -22.96 28.38 3.54
C ALA A 82 -22.22 28.38 2.19
N VAL A 83 -22.93 27.96 1.14
CA VAL A 83 -22.37 27.71 -0.20
C VAL A 83 -21.82 28.96 -0.90
N PRO A 84 -22.41 30.15 -0.79
CA PRO A 84 -21.88 31.35 -1.43
C PRO A 84 -20.42 31.63 -1.03
N GLY A 85 -19.54 31.82 -2.02
CA GLY A 85 -18.12 32.16 -1.80
C GLY A 85 -17.18 30.96 -1.55
N THR A 86 -17.70 29.74 -1.43
CA THR A 86 -16.89 28.53 -1.19
C THR A 86 -15.94 28.13 -2.33
N TYR A 87 -16.06 28.70 -3.53
CA TYR A 87 -15.23 28.36 -4.69
C TYR A 87 -13.74 28.55 -4.37
N HIS A 88 -13.38 29.72 -3.85
CA HIS A 88 -11.99 30.03 -3.50
C HIS A 88 -11.52 29.21 -2.29
N LEU A 89 -12.42 28.87 -1.37
CA LEU A 89 -12.13 27.97 -0.25
C LEU A 89 -11.74 26.57 -0.76
N VAL A 90 -12.54 26.00 -1.66
CA VAL A 90 -12.26 24.70 -2.28
C VAL A 90 -10.94 24.74 -3.06
N LYS A 91 -10.68 25.82 -3.82
CA LYS A 91 -9.40 26.00 -4.52
C LYS A 91 -8.21 26.05 -3.57
N ASN A 92 -8.32 26.81 -2.48
CA ASN A 92 -7.26 26.92 -1.47
C ASN A 92 -6.98 25.57 -0.80
N PHE A 93 -8.02 24.84 -0.39
CA PHE A 93 -7.82 23.50 0.19
C PHE A 93 -7.28 22.51 -0.83
N GLY A 94 -7.79 22.54 -2.06
CA GLY A 94 -7.30 21.71 -3.16
C GLY A 94 -5.79 21.84 -3.38
N MET A 95 -5.27 23.07 -3.37
CA MET A 95 -3.83 23.33 -3.47
C MET A 95 -3.03 22.74 -2.30
N ARG A 96 -3.58 22.71 -1.08
CA ARG A 96 -2.92 22.18 0.12
C ARG A 96 -2.90 20.66 0.19
N ILE A 97 -3.90 19.99 -0.39
CA ILE A 97 -4.04 18.53 -0.32
C ILE A 97 -3.51 17.80 -1.56
N LYS A 98 -3.23 18.52 -2.66
CA LYS A 98 -2.60 17.95 -3.85
C LYS A 98 -1.27 17.27 -3.49
N GLY A 99 -1.04 16.09 -4.05
CA GLY A 99 0.11 15.23 -3.77
C GLY A 99 0.01 14.41 -2.48
N LYS A 100 -0.99 14.67 -1.61
CA LYS A 100 -1.22 13.88 -0.40
C LYS A 100 -2.09 12.66 -0.68
N SER A 101 -1.98 11.65 0.18
CA SER A 101 -2.85 10.48 0.12
C SER A 101 -4.27 10.83 0.59
N PRO A 102 -5.32 10.47 -0.16
CA PRO A 102 -6.70 10.69 0.27
C PRO A 102 -7.11 9.78 1.44
N LEU A 103 -6.32 8.76 1.77
CA LEU A 103 -6.61 7.78 2.81
C LEU A 103 -6.26 8.27 4.22
N ASN A 104 -5.56 9.39 4.35
CA ASN A 104 -5.17 9.96 5.64
C ASN A 104 -6.01 11.20 5.97
N VAL A 105 -7.32 11.00 6.15
CA VAL A 105 -8.31 12.09 6.28
C VAL A 105 -7.96 13.05 7.43
N HIS A 106 -7.48 12.53 8.56
CA HIS A 106 -7.10 13.35 9.72
C HIS A 106 -5.88 14.24 9.49
N ARG A 107 -5.05 13.95 8.49
CA ARG A 107 -3.84 14.73 8.15
C ARG A 107 -4.05 15.68 6.97
N LEU A 108 -5.21 15.61 6.31
CA LEU A 108 -5.55 16.52 5.21
C LEU A 108 -5.95 17.92 5.71
N PHE A 109 -6.31 18.04 6.99
CA PHE A 109 -6.73 19.27 7.65
C PHE A 109 -5.68 19.78 8.65
#